data_AF-A0A103XCL5-F1
#
_entry.id   AF-A0A103XCL5-F1
#
_cell.length_a   1.000
_cell.length_b   1.000
_cell.length_c   1.000
_cell.angle_alpha   90.00
_cell.angle_beta   90.00
_cell.angle_gamma   90.00
#
_symmetry.space_group_name_H-M   'P 1'
#
loop_
_entity.id
_entity.type
_entity.pdbx_description
1 polymer ?
#
loop_
_entity_poly.entity_id
_entity_poly.type
_entity_poly.pdbx_seq_one_letter_code
_entity_poly.pdbx_strand_id
1 'polypeptide(L)'
;MSDVIVLSDLHKIGGLSLVVGELSNSDPEIRKTCAWIVGKASQNNPVVQKQVLDLGALPKLMMMVKSSFIEEAIKALYAVSAIIRNNPNGLKLFYSGGGDIMIQGILSNTTADVRLHRRSVSLVADLAEYQLEYRSKLELPFFSNCALLRPVIDLTTLDDLDLLEKVLFAIKNVLMLKSSEHLVVDGFCGLNGALERMRQQLQQFILEENHREYAIDIEGLCKEVYLIYLQKLKKVHGLAIHY
;
A
#
# COMPACT_ATOMS: atom_id res chain seq x y z
N MET A 1 26.06 7.43 5.58
CA MET A 1 26.77 6.38 6.34
C MET A 1 26.65 6.55 7.86
N SER A 2 26.37 7.76 8.36
CA SER A 2 26.13 8.08 9.77
C SER A 2 24.79 7.56 10.33
N ASP A 3 23.70 7.63 9.56
CA ASP A 3 22.35 7.32 10.08
C ASP A 3 22.12 5.82 10.33
N VAL A 4 22.81 4.96 9.59
CA VAL A 4 22.65 3.50 9.67
C VAL A 4 23.28 2.94 10.96
N ILE A 5 24.39 3.52 11.41
CA ILE A 5 25.11 3.08 12.61
C ILE A 5 24.30 3.44 13.86
N VAL A 6 23.74 4.67 13.94
CA VAL A 6 22.92 5.13 15.08
C VAL A 6 21.65 4.29 15.26
N LEU A 7 20.99 3.90 14.17
CA LEU A 7 19.79 3.05 14.24
C LEU A 7 20.11 1.61 14.66
N SER A 8 21.29 1.10 14.28
CA SER A 8 21.73 -0.23 14.66
C SER A 8 22.10 -0.34 16.14
N ASP A 9 22.33 0.76 16.86
CA ASP A 9 22.59 0.71 18.31
C ASP A 9 21.34 0.96 19.18
N LEU A 10 20.25 1.45 18.58
CA LEU A 10 18.98 1.73 19.27
C LEU A 10 18.33 0.48 19.91
N HIS A 11 18.58 -0.70 19.33
CA HIS A 11 18.04 -1.98 19.82
C HIS A 11 18.79 -2.54 21.04
N LYS A 12 19.99 -2.03 21.35
CA LYS A 12 20.83 -2.58 22.43
C LYS A 12 20.63 -1.90 23.79
N ILE A 13 20.00 -0.71 23.85
CA ILE A 13 20.00 0.13 25.06
C ILE A 13 18.65 0.83 25.31
N GLY A 14 17.52 0.12 25.29
CA GLY A 14 16.21 0.70 25.71
C GLY A 14 15.72 1.93 24.93
N GLY A 15 16.45 2.37 23.90
CA GLY A 15 16.13 3.55 23.11
C GLY A 15 14.84 3.34 22.32
N LEU A 16 14.62 2.12 21.84
CA LEU A 16 13.38 1.77 21.14
C LEU A 16 12.15 1.90 22.04
N SER A 17 12.22 1.50 23.32
CA SER A 17 11.12 1.68 24.26
C SER A 17 10.83 3.15 24.57
N LEU A 18 11.86 4.00 24.68
CA LEU A 18 11.68 5.44 24.85
C LEU A 18 10.98 6.04 23.61
N VAL A 19 11.49 5.74 22.41
CA VAL A 19 10.91 6.24 21.15
C VAL A 19 9.45 5.78 20.98
N VAL A 20 9.12 4.53 21.32
CA VAL A 20 7.72 4.03 21.27
C VAL A 20 6.84 4.67 22.34
N GLY A 21 7.40 5.07 23.48
CA GLY A 21 6.74 5.89 24.50
C GLY A 21 6.31 7.24 23.95
N GLU A 22 7.23 7.91 23.23
CA GLU A 22 7.04 9.25 22.66
C GLU A 22 6.09 9.30 21.45
N LEU A 23 5.61 8.17 20.93
CA LEU A 23 4.51 8.14 19.94
C LEU A 23 3.19 8.71 20.47
N SER A 24 3.06 8.90 21.78
CA SER A 24 1.90 9.51 22.42
C SER A 24 2.20 10.91 22.99
N ASN A 25 3.32 11.53 22.60
CA ASN A 25 3.69 12.87 23.05
C ASN A 25 2.64 13.92 22.63
N SER A 26 2.46 14.98 23.42
CA SER A 26 1.57 16.09 23.07
C SER A 26 2.01 16.84 21.81
N ASP A 27 3.31 16.90 21.54
CA ASP A 27 3.91 17.58 20.40
C ASP A 27 3.88 16.71 19.12
N PRO A 28 3.16 17.13 18.07
CA PRO A 28 3.13 16.41 16.78
C PRO A 28 4.51 16.26 16.11
N GLU A 29 5.44 17.19 16.32
CA GLU A 29 6.79 17.12 15.75
C GLU A 29 7.60 15.99 16.39
N ILE A 30 7.47 15.81 17.70
CA ILE A 30 8.07 14.69 18.44
C ILE A 30 7.46 13.37 17.97
N ARG A 31 6.13 13.28 17.90
CA ARG A 31 5.44 12.08 17.41
C ARG A 31 5.88 11.72 15.99
N LYS A 32 5.90 12.69 15.07
CA LYS A 32 6.40 12.52 13.69
C LYS A 32 7.81 11.95 13.65
N THR A 33 8.71 12.52 14.43
CA THR A 33 10.12 12.10 14.49
C THR A 33 10.24 10.67 15.02
N CYS A 34 9.50 10.34 16.07
CA CYS A 34 9.47 9.00 16.65
C CYS A 34 8.90 7.96 15.66
N ALA A 35 7.81 8.28 14.97
CA ALA A 35 7.27 7.41 13.92
C ALA A 35 8.29 7.17 12.80
N TRP A 36 9.01 8.21 12.38
CA TRP A 36 10.07 8.06 11.37
C TRP A 36 11.20 7.15 11.84
N ILE A 37 11.68 7.31 13.08
CA ILE A 37 12.72 6.46 13.68
C ILE A 37 12.25 5.00 13.76
N VAL A 38 11.03 4.77 14.26
CA VAL A 38 10.44 3.43 14.33
C VAL A 38 10.34 2.78 12.95
N GLY A 39 9.88 3.53 11.95
CA GLY A 39 9.79 3.04 10.58
C GLY A 39 11.15 2.69 9.99
N LYS A 40 12.16 3.54 10.21
CA LYS A 40 13.52 3.28 9.74
C LYS A 40 14.16 2.08 10.42
N ALA A 41 14.00 1.95 11.72
CA ALA A 41 14.55 0.83 12.48
C ALA A 41 13.85 -0.51 12.14
N SER A 42 12.56 -0.48 11.82
CA SER A 42 11.76 -1.67 11.48
C SER A 42 11.95 -2.14 10.04
N GLN A 43 12.43 -1.26 9.15
CA GLN A 43 12.54 -1.56 7.72
C GLN A 43 13.45 -2.78 7.49
N ASN A 44 12.88 -3.86 6.94
CA ASN A 44 13.58 -5.11 6.66
C ASN A 44 14.33 -5.69 7.87
N ASN A 45 13.83 -5.45 9.09
CA ASN A 45 14.46 -5.89 10.33
C ASN A 45 13.46 -6.65 11.23
N PRO A 46 13.35 -7.99 11.08
CA PRO A 46 12.41 -8.81 11.84
C PRO A 46 12.56 -8.71 13.36
N VAL A 47 13.78 -8.48 13.86
CA VAL A 47 14.05 -8.35 15.30
C VAL A 47 13.40 -7.07 15.83
N VAL A 48 13.63 -5.93 15.16
CA VAL A 48 13.03 -4.66 15.56
C VAL A 48 11.52 -4.66 15.32
N GLN A 49 11.05 -5.22 14.20
CA GLN A 49 9.62 -5.37 13.94
C GLN A 49 8.91 -6.11 15.08
N LYS A 50 9.50 -7.20 15.60
CA LYS A 50 8.94 -7.91 16.75
C LYS A 50 8.95 -7.03 18.01
N GLN A 51 10.07 -6.39 18.32
CA GLN A 51 10.19 -5.55 19.52
C GLN A 51 9.19 -4.39 19.53
N VAL A 52 9.01 -3.67 18.42
CA VAL A 52 8.05 -2.55 18.37
C VAL A 52 6.60 -3.01 18.46
N LEU A 53 6.29 -4.23 17.98
CA LEU A 53 4.99 -4.84 18.19
C LEU A 53 4.76 -5.19 19.67
N ASP A 54 5.74 -5.80 20.32
CA ASP A 54 5.68 -6.15 21.75
C ASP A 54 5.54 -4.90 22.64
N LEU A 55 6.11 -3.76 22.20
CA LEU A 55 5.97 -2.45 22.87
C LEU A 55 4.66 -1.71 22.54
N GLY A 56 3.77 -2.29 21.72
CA GLY A 56 2.48 -1.70 21.39
C GLY A 56 2.56 -0.48 20.45
N ALA A 57 3.58 -0.39 19.60
CA ALA A 57 3.74 0.74 18.69
C ALA A 57 2.67 0.77 17.58
N LEU A 58 2.24 -0.39 17.07
CA LEU A 58 1.39 -0.48 15.88
C LEU A 58 0.03 0.23 16.06
N PRO A 59 -0.76 0.01 17.13
CA PRO A 59 -2.02 0.74 17.33
C PRO A 59 -1.82 2.26 17.44
N LYS A 60 -0.75 2.72 18.10
CA LYS A 60 -0.42 4.15 18.22
C LYS A 60 -0.14 4.76 16.85
N LEU A 61 0.68 4.09 16.04
CA LEU A 61 0.99 4.53 14.68
C LEU A 61 -0.25 4.56 13.79
N MET A 62 -1.13 3.54 13.88
CA MET A 62 -2.39 3.53 13.13
C MET A 62 -3.33 4.68 13.52
N MET A 63 -3.32 5.11 14.78
CA MET A 63 -4.03 6.31 15.21
C MET A 63 -3.39 7.58 14.62
N MET A 64 -2.06 7.67 14.62
CA MET A 64 -1.32 8.82 14.06
C MET A 64 -1.50 8.97 12.54
N VAL A 65 -1.77 7.89 11.80
CA VAL A 65 -2.11 7.95 10.37
C VAL A 65 -3.37 8.82 10.13
N LYS A 66 -4.24 8.95 11.13
CA LYS A 66 -5.45 9.78 11.08
C LYS A 66 -5.23 11.22 11.55
N SER A 67 -3.98 11.62 11.81
CA SER A 67 -3.65 12.96 12.27
C SER A 67 -4.02 14.02 11.22
N SER A 68 -4.47 15.19 11.69
CA SER A 68 -4.64 16.37 10.84
C SER A 68 -3.30 16.99 10.42
N PHE A 69 -2.20 16.60 11.09
CA PHE A 69 -0.86 17.01 10.69
C PHE A 69 -0.28 16.04 9.66
N ILE A 70 -0.21 16.49 8.41
CA ILE A 70 0.06 15.61 7.28
C ILE A 70 1.43 14.91 7.34
N GLU A 71 2.47 15.61 7.79
CA GLU A 71 3.80 15.02 7.90
C GLU A 71 3.85 13.91 8.95
N GLU A 72 3.11 14.04 10.05
CA GLU A 72 2.94 12.97 11.04
C GLU A 72 2.23 11.76 10.42
N ALA A 73 1.11 11.97 9.73
CA ALA A 73 0.37 10.89 9.09
C ALA A 73 1.23 10.12 8.08
N ILE A 74 2.04 10.84 7.28
CA ILE A 74 2.95 10.25 6.29
C ILE A 74 4.04 9.39 6.97
N LYS A 75 4.65 9.88 8.05
CA LYS A 75 5.67 9.11 8.78
C LYS A 75 5.07 7.92 9.54
N ALA A 76 3.88 8.09 10.09
CA ALA A 76 3.14 7.01 10.73
C ALA A 76 2.81 5.89 9.73
N LEU A 77 2.29 6.22 8.54
CA LEU A 77 1.97 5.23 7.51
C LEU A 77 3.22 4.52 7.00
N TYR A 78 4.33 5.24 6.85
CA TYR A 78 5.64 4.63 6.56
C TYR A 78 6.05 3.61 7.63
N ALA A 79 5.90 3.96 8.91
CA ALA A 79 6.25 3.07 10.02
C ALA A 79 5.34 1.84 10.08
N VAL A 80 4.02 2.02 9.94
CA VAL A 80 3.06 0.91 9.83
C VAL A 80 3.47 -0.04 8.70
N SER A 81 3.72 0.50 7.51
CA SER A 81 4.18 -0.28 6.36
C SER A 81 5.47 -1.05 6.65
N ALA A 82 6.46 -0.41 7.27
CA ALA A 82 7.72 -1.07 7.62
C ALA A 82 7.57 -2.18 8.68
N ILE A 83 6.61 -2.05 9.60
CA ILE A 83 6.35 -3.03 10.66
C ILE A 83 5.68 -4.31 10.11
N ILE A 84 4.76 -4.15 9.16
CA ILE A 84 3.89 -5.25 8.72
C ILE A 84 4.41 -6.01 7.51
N ARG A 85 5.24 -5.38 6.67
CA ARG A 85 5.84 -6.05 5.50
C ARG A 85 6.71 -7.22 5.95
N ASN A 86 6.53 -8.36 5.28
CA ASN A 86 7.25 -9.60 5.56
C ASN A 86 7.14 -10.08 7.02
N ASN A 87 6.08 -9.68 7.73
CA ASN A 87 5.86 -9.97 9.14
C ASN A 87 4.42 -10.47 9.40
N PRO A 88 4.19 -11.80 9.37
CA PRO A 88 2.85 -12.38 9.55
C PRO A 88 2.14 -11.96 10.85
N ASN A 89 2.88 -11.81 11.94
CA ASN A 89 2.31 -11.36 13.22
C ASN A 89 1.90 -9.89 13.16
N GLY A 90 2.73 -9.04 12.55
CA GLY A 90 2.42 -7.64 12.31
C GLY A 90 1.18 -7.48 11.43
N LEU A 91 1.06 -8.27 10.35
CA LEU A 91 -0.12 -8.29 9.49
C LEU A 91 -1.38 -8.70 10.25
N LYS A 92 -1.32 -9.78 11.04
CA LYS A 92 -2.46 -10.22 11.85
C LYS A 92 -2.95 -9.11 12.80
N LEU A 93 -2.03 -8.44 13.48
CA LEU A 93 -2.36 -7.33 14.38
C LEU A 93 -2.91 -6.11 13.64
N PHE A 94 -2.34 -5.80 12.47
CA PHE A 94 -2.81 -4.72 11.61
C PHE A 94 -4.27 -4.92 11.19
N TYR A 95 -4.63 -6.12 10.73
CA TYR A 95 -6.03 -6.43 10.40
C TYR A 95 -6.94 -6.44 11.63
N SER A 96 -6.47 -7.02 12.75
CA SER A 96 -7.24 -7.03 13.99
C SER A 96 -7.52 -5.62 14.53
N GLY A 97 -6.65 -4.66 14.21
CA GLY A 97 -6.81 -3.24 14.55
C GLY A 97 -7.58 -2.40 13.53
N GLY A 98 -8.17 -3.00 12.49
CA GLY A 98 -8.90 -2.28 11.44
C GLY A 98 -8.00 -1.52 10.46
N GLY A 99 -6.78 -2.01 10.23
CA GLY A 99 -5.82 -1.41 9.31
C GLY A 99 -6.28 -1.44 7.86
N ASP A 100 -7.09 -2.43 7.51
CA ASP A 100 -7.79 -2.50 6.24
C ASP A 100 -8.76 -1.34 6.01
N ILE A 101 -9.61 -1.07 7.00
CA ILE A 101 -10.56 0.04 7.00
C ILE A 101 -9.82 1.38 6.95
N MET A 102 -8.69 1.49 7.67
CA MET A 102 -7.84 2.68 7.64
C MET A 102 -7.30 2.96 6.23
N ILE A 103 -6.74 1.95 5.56
CA ILE A 103 -6.22 2.10 4.19
C ILE A 103 -7.36 2.41 3.22
N GLN A 104 -8.50 1.71 3.34
CA GLN A 104 -9.68 2.00 2.54
C GLN A 104 -10.12 3.46 2.67
N GLY A 105 -10.21 3.98 3.89
CA GLY A 105 -10.62 5.37 4.14
C GLY A 105 -9.68 6.39 3.50
N ILE A 106 -8.36 6.14 3.49
CA ILE A 106 -7.39 7.02 2.81
C ILE A 106 -7.60 6.98 1.29
N LEU A 107 -7.74 5.78 0.73
CA LEU A 107 -7.90 5.60 -0.72
C LEU A 107 -9.24 6.14 -1.23
N SER A 108 -10.30 6.02 -0.44
CA SER A 108 -11.63 6.57 -0.77
C SER A 108 -11.71 8.09 -0.65
N ASN A 109 -10.80 8.72 0.10
CA ASN A 109 -10.74 10.17 0.19
C ASN A 109 -9.88 10.73 -0.95
N THR A 110 -10.52 11.09 -2.06
CA THR A 110 -9.86 11.67 -3.24
C THR A 110 -9.17 13.02 -2.96
N THR A 111 -9.52 13.70 -1.87
CA THR A 111 -8.90 14.97 -1.46
C THR A 111 -7.71 14.79 -0.50
N ALA A 112 -7.40 13.55 -0.11
CA ALA A 112 -6.23 13.30 0.73
C ALA A 112 -4.93 13.63 -0.02
N ASP A 113 -3.86 13.91 0.73
CA ASP A 113 -2.55 14.20 0.18
C ASP A 113 -2.06 13.02 -0.70
N VAL A 114 -1.61 13.34 -1.92
CA VAL A 114 -1.13 12.34 -2.90
C VAL A 114 -0.03 11.44 -2.34
N ARG A 115 0.78 11.91 -1.38
CA ARG A 115 1.83 11.13 -0.72
C ARG A 115 1.26 10.04 0.18
N LEU A 116 0.08 10.26 0.78
CA LEU A 116 -0.66 9.23 1.50
C LEU A 116 -1.28 8.22 0.53
N HIS A 117 -1.83 8.66 -0.60
CA HIS A 117 -2.31 7.74 -1.64
C HIS A 117 -1.19 6.86 -2.16
N ARG A 118 -0.06 7.44 -2.59
CA ARG A 118 1.10 6.70 -3.09
C ARG A 118 1.55 5.65 -2.08
N ARG A 119 1.70 6.00 -0.80
CA ARG A 119 2.10 5.05 0.25
C ARG A 119 1.07 3.97 0.51
N SER A 120 -0.21 4.32 0.50
CA SER A 120 -1.31 3.37 0.72
C SER A 120 -1.39 2.38 -0.43
N VAL A 121 -1.36 2.86 -1.67
CA VAL A 121 -1.38 2.02 -2.87
C VAL A 121 -0.13 1.15 -2.96
N SER A 122 1.06 1.69 -2.67
CA SER A 122 2.28 0.87 -2.57
C SER A 122 2.08 -0.24 -1.55
N LEU A 123 1.60 0.08 -0.34
CA LEU A 123 1.35 -0.95 0.67
C LEU A 123 0.37 -2.02 0.16
N VAL A 124 -0.71 -1.64 -0.53
CA VAL A 124 -1.63 -2.60 -1.17
C VAL A 124 -0.89 -3.52 -2.16
N ALA A 125 -0.05 -2.96 -3.03
CA ALA A 125 0.75 -3.72 -3.99
C ALA A 125 1.71 -4.70 -3.31
N ASP A 126 2.44 -4.24 -2.28
CA ASP A 126 3.39 -5.04 -1.53
C ASP A 126 2.69 -6.19 -0.76
N LEU A 127 1.51 -5.94 -0.19
CA LEU A 127 0.73 -6.97 0.49
C LEU A 127 0.18 -8.03 -0.48
N ALA A 128 -0.23 -7.61 -1.67
CA ALA A 128 -0.67 -8.53 -2.72
C ALA A 128 0.50 -9.38 -3.24
N GLU A 129 1.67 -8.77 -3.46
CA GLU A 129 2.89 -9.46 -3.86
C GLU A 129 3.33 -10.49 -2.80
N TYR A 130 3.34 -10.10 -1.53
CA TYR A 130 3.62 -11.01 -0.43
C TYR A 130 2.69 -12.24 -0.44
N GLN A 131 1.39 -12.05 -0.72
CA GLN A 131 0.46 -13.17 -0.82
C GLN A 131 0.71 -14.07 -2.04
N LEU A 132 1.19 -13.51 -3.15
CA LEU A 132 1.59 -14.28 -4.35
C LEU A 132 2.81 -15.16 -4.07
N GLU A 133 3.85 -14.59 -3.48
CA GLU A 133 5.14 -15.27 -3.24
C GLU A 133 5.01 -16.41 -2.23
N TYR A 134 4.37 -16.14 -1.09
CA TYR A 134 4.40 -17.07 0.02
C TYR A 134 3.28 -18.12 -0.02
N ARG A 135 2.39 -18.08 -1.04
CA ARG A 135 1.16 -18.91 -1.16
C ARG A 135 0.52 -19.20 0.19
N SER A 136 0.50 -18.18 1.05
CA SER A 136 0.36 -18.43 2.47
C SER A 136 -1.08 -18.90 2.73
N LYS A 137 -1.25 -19.88 3.63
CA LYS A 137 -2.57 -20.32 4.11
C LYS A 137 -3.39 -19.18 4.75
N LEU A 138 -2.80 -17.99 4.94
CA LEU A 138 -3.51 -16.77 5.28
C LEU A 138 -4.11 -16.18 4.00
N GLU A 139 -5.36 -16.56 3.71
CA GLU A 139 -6.20 -15.71 2.88
C GLU A 139 -6.44 -14.41 3.65
N LEU A 140 -5.75 -13.34 3.23
CA LEU A 140 -6.00 -12.02 3.80
C LEU A 140 -7.39 -11.57 3.34
N PRO A 141 -8.33 -11.25 4.26
CA PRO A 141 -9.68 -10.81 3.91
C PRO A 141 -9.69 -9.58 2.99
N PHE A 142 -8.61 -8.82 3.05
CA PHE A 142 -8.36 -7.58 2.34
C PHE A 142 -8.59 -7.66 0.83
N PHE A 143 -8.15 -8.75 0.18
CA PHE A 143 -8.26 -8.92 -1.28
C PHE A 143 -9.44 -9.79 -1.70
N SER A 144 -10.34 -10.11 -0.76
CA SER A 144 -11.55 -10.89 -1.01
C SER A 144 -12.80 -10.00 -1.13
N ASN A 145 -12.66 -8.68 -1.00
CA ASN A 145 -13.76 -7.73 -1.08
C ASN A 145 -13.48 -6.62 -2.11
N CYS A 146 -14.48 -6.33 -2.96
CA CYS A 146 -14.47 -5.27 -3.97
C CYS A 146 -14.27 -3.86 -3.38
N ALA A 147 -14.55 -3.68 -2.09
CA ALA A 147 -14.62 -2.38 -1.44
C ALA A 147 -13.30 -1.58 -1.44
N LEU A 148 -12.16 -2.26 -1.59
CA LEU A 148 -10.83 -1.65 -1.73
C LEU A 148 -10.40 -1.45 -3.18
N LEU A 149 -10.88 -2.30 -4.10
CA LEU A 149 -10.51 -2.23 -5.51
C LEU A 149 -11.06 -0.98 -6.19
N ARG A 150 -12.31 -0.60 -5.90
CA ARG A 150 -12.93 0.59 -6.49
C ARG A 150 -12.14 1.86 -6.16
N PRO A 151 -11.83 2.18 -4.89
CA PRO A 151 -10.97 3.33 -4.56
C PRO A 151 -9.61 3.31 -5.27
N VAL A 152 -8.96 2.15 -5.37
CA VAL A 152 -7.68 2.04 -6.10
C VAL A 152 -7.85 2.35 -7.59
N ILE A 153 -8.92 1.86 -8.22
CA ILE A 153 -9.26 2.17 -9.61
C ILE A 153 -9.61 3.64 -9.79
N ASP A 154 -10.31 4.26 -8.84
CA ASP A 154 -10.69 5.67 -8.93
C ASP A 154 -9.46 6.60 -8.89
N LEU A 155 -8.37 6.21 -8.21
CA LEU A 155 -7.11 6.96 -8.22
C LEU A 155 -6.42 7.02 -9.60
N THR A 156 -6.85 6.21 -10.57
CA THR A 156 -6.36 6.29 -11.97
C THR A 156 -6.70 7.62 -12.64
N THR A 157 -7.64 8.40 -12.11
CA THR A 157 -8.05 9.69 -12.68
C THR A 157 -7.15 10.84 -12.25
N LEU A 158 -6.21 10.63 -11.32
CA LEU A 158 -5.34 11.67 -10.80
C LEU A 158 -4.12 11.89 -11.71
N ASP A 159 -3.74 13.15 -11.90
CA ASP A 159 -2.62 13.54 -12.76
C ASP A 159 -1.27 13.45 -12.02
N ASP A 160 -0.92 12.24 -11.57
CA ASP A 160 0.32 11.98 -10.84
C ASP A 160 0.98 10.67 -11.30
N LEU A 161 2.01 10.76 -12.15
CA LEU A 161 2.64 9.59 -12.79
C LEU A 161 3.13 8.54 -11.79
N ASP A 162 3.77 8.98 -10.69
CA ASP A 162 4.29 8.11 -9.64
C ASP A 162 3.19 7.35 -8.88
N LEU A 163 2.01 7.97 -8.72
CA LEU A 163 0.82 7.33 -8.19
C LEU A 163 0.20 6.37 -9.23
N LEU A 164 0.07 6.77 -10.50
CA LEU A 164 -0.50 5.94 -11.55
C LEU A 164 0.28 4.63 -11.72
N GLU A 165 1.62 4.70 -11.70
CA GLU A 165 2.49 3.53 -11.70
C GLU A 165 2.15 2.59 -10.52
N LYS A 166 2.07 3.13 -9.30
CA LYS A 166 1.74 2.34 -8.09
C LYS A 166 0.35 1.72 -8.16
N VAL A 167 -0.62 2.45 -8.70
CA VAL A 167 -2.00 1.97 -8.89
C VAL A 167 -2.00 0.78 -9.84
N LEU A 168 -1.28 0.87 -10.96
CA LEU A 168 -1.16 -0.23 -11.90
C LEU A 168 -0.46 -1.46 -11.28
N PHE A 169 0.61 -1.27 -10.51
CA PHE A 169 1.26 -2.37 -9.77
C PHE A 169 0.31 -3.02 -8.76
N ALA A 170 -0.45 -2.21 -8.00
CA ALA A 170 -1.44 -2.73 -7.06
C ALA A 170 -2.52 -3.55 -7.78
N ILE A 171 -3.10 -3.01 -8.85
CA ILE A 171 -4.12 -3.69 -9.66
C ILE A 171 -3.56 -4.98 -10.26
N LYS A 172 -2.36 -4.93 -10.85
CA LYS A 172 -1.65 -6.10 -11.40
C LYS A 172 -1.52 -7.20 -10.36
N ASN A 173 -0.95 -6.89 -9.20
CA ASN A 173 -0.67 -7.88 -8.16
C ASN A 173 -1.97 -8.49 -7.63
N VAL A 174 -3.02 -7.68 -7.42
CA VAL A 174 -4.32 -8.21 -6.99
C VAL A 174 -4.98 -9.06 -8.09
N LEU A 175 -4.90 -8.66 -9.36
CA LEU A 175 -5.37 -9.47 -10.49
C LEU A 175 -4.63 -10.80 -10.62
N MET A 176 -3.40 -10.93 -10.13
CA MET A 176 -2.67 -12.18 -10.16
C MET A 176 -3.05 -13.12 -9.00
N LEU A 177 -3.73 -12.63 -7.95
CA LEU A 177 -4.17 -13.45 -6.81
C LEU A 177 -5.29 -14.41 -7.20
N LYS A 178 -5.20 -15.68 -6.81
CA LYS A 178 -6.28 -16.66 -7.08
C LYS A 178 -7.63 -16.25 -6.48
N SER A 179 -7.63 -15.67 -5.27
CA SER A 179 -8.84 -15.19 -4.59
C SER A 179 -9.61 -14.14 -5.39
N SER A 180 -8.93 -13.42 -6.28
CA SER A 180 -9.56 -12.36 -7.08
C SER A 180 -10.45 -12.90 -8.20
N GLU A 181 -10.48 -14.21 -8.47
CA GLU A 181 -11.34 -14.80 -9.53
C GLU A 181 -12.82 -14.45 -9.34
N HIS A 182 -13.32 -14.44 -8.11
CA HIS A 182 -14.70 -14.04 -7.80
C HIS A 182 -14.93 -12.52 -7.90
N LEU A 183 -13.86 -11.72 -7.88
CA LEU A 183 -13.93 -10.25 -7.93
C LEU A 183 -13.77 -9.70 -9.34
N VAL A 184 -13.38 -10.52 -10.32
CA VAL A 184 -13.06 -10.08 -11.69
C VAL A 184 -14.24 -9.37 -12.36
N VAL A 185 -15.47 -9.73 -12.02
CA VAL A 185 -16.69 -9.11 -12.58
C VAL A 185 -17.09 -7.87 -11.77
N ASP A 186 -17.26 -8.01 -10.45
CA ASP A 186 -17.85 -6.94 -9.61
C ASP A 186 -16.82 -5.97 -9.02
N GLY A 187 -15.63 -6.46 -8.71
CA GLY A 187 -14.55 -5.73 -8.04
C GLY A 187 -13.67 -4.92 -8.98
N PHE A 188 -13.53 -5.38 -10.22
CA PHE A 188 -12.84 -4.67 -11.30
C PHE A 188 -13.81 -4.02 -12.30
N CYS A 189 -15.09 -3.90 -11.92
CA CYS A 189 -16.07 -3.15 -12.69
C CYS A 189 -15.55 -1.72 -12.94
N GLY A 190 -15.52 -1.30 -14.20
CA GLY A 190 -14.99 0.01 -14.61
C GLY A 190 -13.49 0.05 -14.86
N LEU A 191 -12.73 -1.03 -14.57
CA LEU A 191 -11.29 -1.07 -14.84
C LEU A 191 -10.97 -0.82 -16.31
N ASN A 192 -11.72 -1.40 -17.25
CA ASN A 192 -11.46 -1.17 -18.68
C ASN A 192 -11.53 0.32 -19.04
N GLY A 193 -12.63 0.99 -18.67
CA GLY A 193 -12.79 2.41 -18.92
C GLY A 193 -11.75 3.27 -18.19
N ALA A 194 -11.33 2.86 -16.98
CA ALA A 194 -10.27 3.52 -16.23
C ALA A 194 -8.91 3.42 -16.95
N LEU A 195 -8.53 2.24 -17.42
CA LEU A 195 -7.28 2.03 -18.17
C LEU A 195 -7.30 2.79 -19.51
N GLU A 196 -8.43 2.80 -20.23
CA GLU A 196 -8.58 3.58 -21.47
C GLU A 196 -8.38 5.08 -21.23
N ARG A 197 -9.00 5.65 -20.18
CA ARG A 197 -8.81 7.06 -19.80
C ARG A 197 -7.37 7.36 -19.38
N MET A 198 -6.77 6.50 -18.55
CA MET A 198 -5.37 6.67 -18.14
C MET A 198 -4.44 6.65 -19.35
N ARG A 199 -4.66 5.76 -20.33
CA ARG A 199 -3.87 5.76 -21.57
C ARG A 199 -4.00 7.06 -22.35
N GLN A 200 -5.19 7.66 -22.41
CA GLN A 200 -5.38 8.97 -23.04
C GLN A 200 -4.63 10.08 -22.28
N GLN A 201 -4.65 10.06 -20.94
CA GLN A 201 -3.87 10.98 -20.11
C GLN A 201 -2.36 10.81 -20.35
N LEU A 202 -1.87 9.57 -20.41
CA LEU A 202 -0.45 9.27 -20.68
C LEU A 202 0.00 9.78 -22.05
N GLN A 203 -0.86 9.80 -23.07
CA GLN A 203 -0.51 10.41 -24.35
C GLN A 203 -0.17 11.90 -24.21
N GLN A 204 -0.80 12.63 -23.29
CA GLN A 204 -0.48 14.03 -23.03
C GLN A 204 0.92 14.16 -22.40
N PHE A 205 1.24 13.32 -21.41
CA PHE A 205 2.57 13.29 -20.79
C PHE A 205 3.68 12.86 -21.74
N ILE A 206 3.39 11.99 -22.72
CA ILE A 206 4.37 11.55 -23.74
C ILE A 206 4.77 12.70 -24.68
N LEU A 207 3.88 13.67 -24.88
CA LEU A 207 4.17 14.86 -25.68
C LEU A 207 5.05 15.87 -24.91
N GLU A 208 5.14 15.74 -23.58
CA GLU A 208 6.02 16.56 -22.73
C GLU A 208 7.42 15.92 -22.63
N GLU A 209 8.47 16.64 -23.06
CA GLU A 209 9.84 16.07 -23.15
C GLU A 209 10.39 15.58 -21.81
N ASN A 210 10.01 16.21 -20.69
CA ASN A 210 10.59 15.91 -19.37
C ASN A 210 10.19 14.54 -18.80
N HIS A 211 9.05 13.98 -19.22
CA HIS A 211 8.49 12.76 -18.62
C HIS A 211 8.21 11.67 -19.66
N ARG A 212 8.61 11.86 -20.91
CA ARG A 212 8.25 11.00 -22.04
C ARG A 212 8.60 9.53 -21.83
N GLU A 213 9.83 9.24 -21.44
CA GLU A 213 10.30 7.85 -21.26
C GLU A 213 9.52 7.15 -20.13
N TYR A 214 9.38 7.83 -18.99
CA TYR A 214 8.63 7.30 -17.85
C TYR A 214 7.13 7.09 -18.17
N ALA A 215 6.52 8.01 -18.92
CA ALA A 215 5.14 7.85 -19.37
C ALA A 215 4.95 6.68 -20.35
N ILE A 216 5.95 6.38 -21.19
CA ILE A 216 5.95 5.19 -22.07
C ILE A 216 6.00 3.90 -21.25
N ASP A 217 6.83 3.85 -20.20
CA ASP A 217 6.92 2.69 -19.31
C ASP A 217 5.59 2.42 -18.60
N ILE A 218 4.94 3.47 -18.09
CA ILE A 218 3.62 3.38 -17.47
C ILE A 218 2.56 2.94 -18.50
N GLU A 219 2.64 3.39 -19.76
CA GLU A 219 1.73 2.91 -20.81
C GLU A 219 1.93 1.41 -21.09
N GLY A 220 3.18 0.94 -21.06
CA GLY A 220 3.53 -0.48 -21.14
C GLY A 220 2.90 -1.30 -20.02
N LEU A 221 3.04 -0.83 -18.78
CA LEU A 221 2.44 -1.46 -17.60
C LEU A 221 0.90 -1.47 -17.69
N CYS A 222 0.29 -0.39 -18.20
CA CYS A 222 -1.15 -0.31 -18.41
C CYS A 222 -1.65 -1.37 -19.41
N LYS A 223 -0.91 -1.59 -20.51
CA LYS A 223 -1.21 -2.67 -21.48
C LYS A 223 -1.08 -4.05 -20.83
N GLU A 224 -0.06 -4.26 -20.00
CA GLU A 224 0.13 -5.52 -19.27
C GLU A 224 -1.04 -5.82 -18.34
N VAL A 225 -1.45 -4.85 -17.52
CA VAL A 225 -2.61 -4.96 -16.61
C VAL A 225 -3.88 -5.32 -17.39
N TYR A 226 -4.12 -4.65 -18.53
CA TYR A 226 -5.27 -4.93 -19.38
C TYR A 226 -5.27 -6.37 -19.90
N LEU A 227 -4.12 -6.88 -20.36
CA LEU A 227 -4.00 -8.25 -20.85
C LEU A 227 -4.26 -9.28 -19.74
N ILE A 228 -3.73 -9.06 -18.54
CA ILE A 228 -3.98 -9.93 -17.38
C ILE A 228 -5.47 -9.94 -17.04
N TYR A 229 -6.11 -8.77 -17.01
CA TYR A 229 -7.55 -8.64 -16.76
C TYR A 229 -8.39 -9.41 -17.78
N LEU A 230 -8.10 -9.26 -19.08
CA LEU A 230 -8.81 -10.00 -20.14
C LEU A 230 -8.62 -11.52 -20.04
N GLN A 231 -7.40 -11.98 -19.77
CA GLN A 231 -7.12 -13.40 -19.58
C GLN A 231 -7.93 -13.97 -18.41
N LYS A 232 -8.02 -13.22 -17.31
CA LYS A 232 -8.76 -13.64 -16.13
C LYS A 232 -10.27 -13.61 -16.34
N LEU A 233 -10.80 -12.59 -17.01
CA LEU A 233 -12.19 -12.53 -17.44
C LEU A 233 -12.57 -13.74 -18.29
N LYS A 234 -11.75 -14.08 -19.31
CA LYS A 234 -11.99 -15.24 -20.17
C LYS A 234 -12.02 -16.54 -19.38
N LYS A 235 -11.14 -16.70 -18.39
CA LYS A 235 -11.12 -17.88 -17.52
C LYS A 235 -12.43 -18.00 -16.72
N VAL A 236 -12.91 -16.91 -16.12
CA VAL A 236 -14.16 -16.89 -15.34
C VAL A 236 -15.39 -17.14 -16.22
N HIS A 237 -15.48 -16.49 -17.39
CA HIS A 237 -16.61 -16.68 -18.32
C HIS A 237 -16.58 -18.07 -18.98
N GLY A 238 -15.40 -18.62 -19.27
CA GLY A 238 -15.26 -20.00 -19.77
C GLY A 238 -15.64 -21.06 -18.73
N LEU A 239 -15.49 -20.78 -17.44
CA LEU A 239 -15.99 -21.63 -16.34
C LEU A 239 -17.52 -21.58 -16.19
N ALA A 240 -18.18 -20.54 -16.72
CA ALA A 240 -19.64 -20.36 -16.59
C ALA A 240 -20.47 -21.13 -17.65
N ILE A 241 -19.84 -21.78 -18.64
CA ILE A 241 -20.52 -22.50 -19.75
C ILE A 241 -20.72 -24.01 -19.44
N HIS A 242 -20.58 -24.41 -18.18
CA HIS A 242 -20.83 -25.78 -17.73
C HIS A 242 -21.85 -25.81 -16.58
N TYR A 243 -23.11 -25.46 -16.88
CA TYR A 243 -24.28 -25.81 -16.06
C TYR A 243 -25.48 -26.07 -16.97
#